data_AF-A0A6M3LH28-F1
#
_entry.id   AF-A0A6M3LH28-F1
#
_cell.length_a   1.000
_cell.length_b   1.000
_cell.length_c   1.000
_cell.angle_alpha   90.00
_cell.angle_beta   90.00
_cell.angle_gamma   90.00
#
_symmetry.space_group_name_H-M   'P 1'
#
loop_
_entity.id
_entity.type
_entity.pdbx_description
1 polymer ?
#
loop_
_entity_poly.entity_id
_entity_poly.type
_entity_poly.pdbx_seq_one_letter_code
_entity_poly.pdbx_strand_id
1 'polypeptide(L)'
;VANDVVVTFKQSTLPASLEPLFCKYVAAKVEMGKANLPVQQAITAITTLTTASDTISAMSDRINQAIDDNVSGRTETDKAVALISTSAAAEIALMNAQIDEAKNKIIEGEFSINESNKGGPGTATDWLNSASADINVAQGYLGVARGYFEQAQQDETLSNNYGQMAARELSNANQLLNQSIGNLRQIATGLQVAGSWRILQEKAERDMAKVEDELSRIATSRTYEIYART
;
A
#
# COMPACT_ATOMS: atom_id res chain seq x y z
N VAL A 1 -27.37 5.05 26.34
CA VAL A 1 -27.86 5.54 27.65
C VAL A 1 -29.32 5.92 27.46
N ALA A 2 -30.22 5.42 28.31
CA ALA A 2 -31.67 5.58 28.18
C ALA A 2 -32.05 7.06 28.00
N ASN A 3 -32.74 7.38 26.91
CA ASN A 3 -32.93 8.75 26.41
C ASN A 3 -34.19 9.44 26.96
N ASP A 4 -34.96 8.76 27.80
CA ASP A 4 -36.20 9.26 28.38
C ASP A 4 -36.11 9.26 29.91
N VAL A 5 -35.45 10.28 30.45
CA VAL A 5 -35.62 10.60 31.87
C VAL A 5 -36.94 11.37 32.00
N VAL A 6 -38.03 10.63 32.19
CA VAL A 6 -39.31 11.23 32.57
C VAL A 6 -39.22 11.56 34.05
N VAL A 7 -39.09 12.85 34.37
CA VAL A 7 -39.18 13.33 35.75
C VAL A 7 -40.65 13.41 36.13
N THR A 8 -41.12 12.46 36.94
CA THR A 8 -42.48 12.49 37.51
C THR A 8 -42.39 12.70 39.01
N PHE A 9 -42.94 13.80 39.50
CA PHE A 9 -43.10 14.02 40.93
C PHE A 9 -44.29 13.20 41.44
N LYS A 10 -44.03 12.23 42.33
CA LYS A 10 -45.12 11.47 42.98
C LYS A 10 -45.59 12.10 44.30
N GLN A 11 -44.72 12.86 44.98
CA GLN A 11 -44.97 13.53 46.27
C GLN A 11 -43.98 14.70 46.45
N SER A 12 -44.08 15.72 45.60
CA SER A 12 -43.19 16.88 45.71
C SER A 12 -43.53 17.72 46.94
N THR A 13 -42.51 18.07 47.73
CA THR A 13 -42.60 19.06 48.82
C THR A 13 -42.21 20.46 48.35
N LEU A 14 -41.92 20.64 47.06
CA LEU A 14 -41.63 21.95 46.49
C LEU A 14 -42.93 22.75 46.41
N PRO A 15 -42.88 24.07 46.65
CA PRO A 15 -43.98 24.96 46.28
C PRO A 15 -44.34 24.79 44.79
N ALA A 16 -45.63 24.89 44.47
CA ALA A 16 -46.13 24.73 43.10
C ALA A 16 -45.46 25.66 42.07
N SER A 17 -44.89 26.80 42.50
CA SER A 17 -44.13 27.70 41.64
C SER A 17 -42.70 27.23 41.31
N LEU A 18 -42.11 26.34 42.12
CA LEU A 18 -40.76 25.82 41.94
C LEU A 18 -40.72 24.49 41.18
N GLU A 19 -41.81 23.72 41.16
CA GLU A 19 -41.86 22.44 40.44
C GLU A 19 -41.59 22.58 38.92
N PRO A 20 -42.20 23.55 38.20
CA PRO A 20 -41.91 23.74 36.78
C PRO A 20 -40.47 24.17 36.52
N LEU A 21 -39.89 24.98 37.42
CA LEU A 21 -38.51 25.44 37.33
C LEU A 21 -37.52 24.30 37.53
N PHE A 22 -37.79 23.41 38.48
CA PHE A 22 -36.98 22.22 38.67
C PHE A 22 -37.04 21.30 37.45
N CYS A 23 -38.23 21.09 36.87
CA CYS A 23 -38.36 20.33 35.61
C CYS A 23 -37.54 20.94 34.48
N LYS A 24 -37.63 22.27 34.27
CA LYS A 24 -36.81 22.98 33.27
C LYS A 24 -35.31 22.86 33.56
N TYR A 25 -34.90 22.99 34.82
CA TYR A 25 -33.50 22.85 35.25
C TYR A 25 -32.95 21.45 34.94
N VAL A 26 -33.69 20.41 35.34
CA VAL A 26 -33.27 19.02 35.09
C VAL A 26 -33.25 18.72 33.60
N ALA A 27 -34.23 19.19 32.83
CA ALA A 27 -34.23 19.05 31.37
C ALA A 27 -33.00 19.72 30.74
N ALA A 28 -32.67 20.96 31.14
CA ALA A 28 -31.51 21.67 30.66
C ALA A 28 -30.19 20.98 31.06
N LYS A 29 -30.08 20.45 32.28
CA LYS A 29 -28.94 19.63 32.72
C LYS A 29 -28.81 18.33 31.94
N VAL A 30 -29.91 17.66 31.61
CA VAL A 30 -29.91 16.48 30.73
C VAL A 30 -29.48 16.85 29.31
N GLU A 31 -29.94 17.98 28.77
CA GLU A 31 -29.49 18.49 27.48
C GLU A 31 -27.99 18.83 27.46
N MET A 32 -27.45 19.41 28.54
CA MET A 32 -25.99 19.57 28.69
C MET A 32 -25.27 18.21 28.74
N GLY A 33 -25.83 17.21 29.43
CA GLY A 33 -25.26 15.86 29.45
C GLY A 33 -25.19 15.23 28.05
N LYS A 34 -26.16 15.56 27.17
CA LYS A 34 -26.14 15.17 25.75
C LYS A 34 -25.06 15.90 24.94
N ALA A 35 -24.57 17.06 25.40
CA ALA A 35 -23.45 17.77 24.77
C ALA A 35 -22.10 17.04 24.93
N ASN A 36 -21.94 16.12 25.90
CA ASN A 36 -20.74 15.27 26.01
C ASN A 36 -20.66 14.17 24.93
N LEU A 37 -21.79 13.77 24.35
CA LEU A 37 -21.83 12.71 23.34
C LEU A 37 -21.06 13.11 22.06
N PRO A 38 -21.20 14.33 21.51
CA PRO A 38 -20.35 14.85 20.44
C PRO A 38 -18.85 14.87 20.74
N VAL A 39 -18.45 15.18 21.98
CA VAL A 39 -17.04 15.13 22.38
C VAL A 39 -16.51 13.70 22.32
N GLN A 40 -17.30 12.72 22.81
CA GLN A 40 -16.95 11.30 22.69
C GLN A 40 -16.88 10.85 21.22
N GLN A 41 -17.79 11.34 20.37
CA GLN A 41 -17.78 11.07 18.93
C GLN A 41 -16.57 11.68 18.23
N ALA A 42 -16.17 12.91 18.59
CA ALA A 42 -14.95 13.55 18.09
C ALA A 42 -13.69 12.77 18.52
N ILE A 43 -13.60 12.33 19.77
CA ILE A 43 -12.52 11.46 20.25
C ILE A 43 -12.48 10.15 19.45
N THR A 44 -13.65 9.54 19.21
CA THR A 44 -13.75 8.31 18.40
C THR A 44 -13.26 8.56 16.97
N ALA A 45 -13.69 9.67 16.34
CA ALA A 45 -13.26 10.04 14.99
C ALA A 45 -11.75 10.32 14.91
N ILE A 46 -11.16 10.94 15.94
CA ILE A 46 -9.70 11.13 16.04
C ILE A 46 -8.98 9.79 16.09
N THR A 47 -9.44 8.86 16.94
CA THR A 47 -8.86 7.52 17.00
C THR A 47 -8.96 6.80 15.65
N THR A 48 -10.12 6.89 14.98
CA THR A 48 -10.28 6.31 13.63
C THR A 48 -9.38 6.99 12.60
N LEU A 49 -9.11 8.30 12.71
CA LEU A 49 -8.15 9.01 11.85
C LEU A 49 -6.73 8.49 12.06
N THR A 50 -6.32 8.25 13.30
CA THR A 50 -5.03 7.62 13.60
C THR A 50 -4.94 6.24 12.94
N THR A 51 -5.95 5.38 13.10
CA THR A 51 -5.99 4.07 12.44
C THR A 51 -5.94 4.16 10.92
N ALA A 52 -6.65 5.13 10.33
CA ALA A 52 -6.62 5.36 8.89
C ALA A 52 -5.23 5.81 8.41
N SER A 53 -4.57 6.69 9.18
CA SER A 53 -3.20 7.13 8.93
C SER A 53 -2.22 5.96 8.97
N ASP A 54 -2.29 5.11 10.00
CA ASP A 54 -1.42 3.93 10.12
C ASP A 54 -1.60 2.96 8.96
N THR A 55 -2.86 2.79 8.50
CA THR A 55 -3.20 1.94 7.35
C THR A 55 -2.64 2.52 6.04
N ILE A 56 -2.67 3.84 5.88
CA ILE A 56 -2.07 4.54 4.72
C ILE A 56 -0.55 4.40 4.75
N SER A 57 0.08 4.54 5.91
CA SER A 57 1.52 4.31 6.08
C SER A 57 1.90 2.88 5.70
N ALA A 58 1.18 1.88 6.23
CA ALA A 58 1.40 0.48 5.87
C ALA A 58 1.19 0.22 4.36
N MET A 59 0.21 0.87 3.73
CA MET A 59 0.01 0.79 2.27
C MET A 59 1.21 1.38 1.52
N SER A 60 1.75 2.51 1.96
CA SER A 60 2.95 3.13 1.38
C SER A 60 4.15 2.20 1.46
N ASP A 61 4.35 1.52 2.59
CA ASP A 61 5.45 0.56 2.77
C ASP A 61 5.34 -0.61 1.79
N ARG A 62 4.12 -1.12 1.56
CA ARG A 62 3.85 -2.19 0.60
C ARG A 62 4.13 -1.77 -0.84
N ILE A 63 3.79 -0.54 -1.20
CA ILE A 63 4.11 0.03 -2.52
C ILE A 63 5.62 0.16 -2.70
N ASN A 64 6.34 0.64 -1.68
CA ASN A 64 7.79 0.74 -1.74
C ASN A 64 8.46 -0.63 -1.91
N GLN A 65 7.98 -1.66 -1.18
CA GLN A 65 8.48 -3.03 -1.38
C GLN A 65 8.23 -3.53 -2.82
N ALA A 66 7.05 -3.26 -3.40
CA ALA A 66 6.77 -3.64 -4.79
C ALA A 66 7.68 -2.91 -5.80
N ILE A 67 8.11 -1.69 -5.50
CA ILE A 67 9.08 -0.94 -6.30
C ILE A 67 10.45 -1.63 -6.22
N ASP A 68 10.91 -1.97 -5.03
CA ASP A 68 12.20 -2.63 -4.81
C ASP A 68 12.26 -4.01 -5.47
N ASP A 69 11.18 -4.78 -5.40
CA ASP A 69 11.05 -6.07 -6.09
C ASP A 69 11.14 -5.88 -7.61
N ASN A 70 10.44 -4.89 -8.19
CA ASN A 70 10.54 -4.60 -9.62
C ASN A 70 11.95 -4.16 -10.05
N VAL A 71 12.65 -3.38 -9.23
CA VAL A 71 14.05 -2.99 -9.49
C VAL A 71 14.95 -4.23 -9.49
N SER A 72 14.75 -5.14 -8.53
CA SER A 72 15.47 -6.40 -8.45
C SER A 72 15.19 -7.27 -9.68
N GLY A 73 13.93 -7.40 -10.10
CA GLY A 73 13.56 -8.14 -11.31
C GLY A 73 14.20 -7.58 -12.57
N ARG A 74 14.20 -6.25 -12.74
CA ARG A 74 14.90 -5.60 -13.86
C ARG A 74 16.40 -5.89 -13.87
N THR A 75 17.02 -5.89 -12.69
CA THR A 75 18.45 -6.21 -12.56
C THR A 75 18.75 -7.63 -13.05
N GLU A 76 17.92 -8.61 -12.73
CA GLU A 76 18.08 -9.99 -13.22
C GLU A 76 17.82 -10.09 -14.74
N THR A 77 16.83 -9.37 -15.27
CA THR A 77 16.63 -9.28 -16.73
C THR A 77 17.84 -8.69 -17.44
N ASP A 78 18.46 -7.63 -16.88
CA ASP A 78 19.65 -7.01 -17.46
C ASP A 78 20.85 -7.98 -17.49
N LYS A 79 21.01 -8.83 -16.47
CA LYS A 79 22.02 -9.92 -16.47
C LYS A 79 21.75 -10.93 -17.59
N ALA A 80 20.51 -11.39 -17.74
CA ALA A 80 20.12 -12.30 -18.81
C ALA A 80 20.43 -11.71 -20.21
N VAL A 81 20.11 -10.43 -20.41
CA VAL A 81 20.43 -9.70 -21.64
C VAL A 81 21.94 -9.62 -21.86
N ALA A 82 22.73 -9.33 -20.84
CA ALA A 82 24.19 -9.28 -20.96
C ALA A 82 24.81 -10.64 -21.32
N LEU A 83 24.32 -11.73 -20.70
CA LEU A 83 24.75 -13.10 -21.01
C LEU A 83 24.50 -13.45 -22.47
N ILE A 84 23.31 -13.12 -23.00
CA ILE A 84 22.94 -13.41 -24.39
C ILE A 84 23.68 -12.52 -25.38
N SER A 85 23.56 -11.20 -25.21
CA SER A 85 24.00 -10.21 -26.21
C SER A 85 25.52 -10.04 -26.27
N THR A 86 26.22 -10.30 -25.16
CA THR A 86 27.67 -10.12 -25.08
C THR A 86 28.37 -11.48 -25.05
N SER A 87 28.05 -12.33 -24.07
CA SER A 87 28.82 -13.54 -23.82
C SER A 87 28.52 -14.64 -24.86
N ALA A 88 27.26 -15.04 -25.02
CA ALA A 88 26.86 -16.05 -25.99
C ALA A 88 27.15 -15.61 -27.44
N ALA A 89 26.89 -14.33 -27.75
CA ALA A 89 27.18 -13.78 -29.07
C ALA A 89 28.69 -13.84 -29.42
N ALA A 90 29.58 -13.57 -28.46
CA ALA A 90 31.02 -13.69 -28.66
C ALA A 90 31.46 -15.14 -28.95
N GLU A 91 30.94 -16.11 -28.20
CA GLU A 91 31.23 -17.53 -28.44
C GLU A 91 30.70 -18.00 -29.81
N ILE A 92 29.51 -17.55 -30.22
CA ILE A 92 28.97 -17.84 -31.56
C ILE A 92 29.85 -17.24 -32.66
N ALA A 93 30.40 -16.04 -32.44
CA ALA A 93 31.34 -15.45 -33.40
C ALA A 93 32.63 -16.27 -33.53
N LEU A 94 33.18 -16.76 -32.41
CA LEU A 94 34.35 -17.65 -32.42
C LEU A 94 34.04 -18.99 -33.10
N MET A 95 32.87 -19.57 -32.85
CA MET A 95 32.38 -20.76 -33.55
C MET A 95 32.35 -20.53 -35.06
N ASN A 96 31.76 -19.41 -35.52
CA ASN A 96 31.68 -19.09 -36.95
C ASN A 96 33.07 -18.93 -37.57
N ALA A 97 34.01 -18.27 -36.87
CA ALA A 97 35.39 -18.13 -37.35
C ALA A 97 36.06 -19.49 -37.56
N GLN A 98 35.91 -20.43 -36.62
CA GLN A 98 36.44 -21.79 -36.74
C GLN A 98 35.78 -22.59 -37.88
N ILE A 99 34.47 -22.41 -38.10
CA ILE A 99 33.77 -23.02 -39.24
C ILE A 99 34.31 -22.48 -40.57
N ASP A 100 34.57 -21.17 -40.67
CA ASP A 100 35.14 -20.57 -41.88
C ASP A 100 36.59 -21.02 -42.11
N GLU A 101 37.41 -21.16 -41.06
CA GLU A 101 38.73 -21.78 -41.15
C GLU A 101 38.66 -23.23 -41.67
N ALA A 102 37.74 -24.04 -41.12
CA ALA A 102 37.52 -25.41 -41.57
C ALA A 102 37.11 -25.47 -43.06
N LYS A 103 36.23 -24.56 -43.49
CA LYS A 103 35.79 -24.45 -44.89
C LYS A 103 36.96 -24.09 -45.81
N ASN A 104 37.80 -23.13 -45.42
CA ASN A 104 38.99 -22.77 -46.21
C ASN A 104 39.95 -23.96 -46.36
N LYS A 105 40.19 -24.71 -45.28
CA LYS A 105 41.02 -25.93 -45.31
C LYS A 105 40.44 -27.02 -46.23
N ILE A 106 39.13 -27.21 -46.25
CA ILE A 106 38.49 -28.16 -47.19
C ILE A 106 38.72 -27.74 -48.64
N ILE A 107 38.59 -26.44 -48.95
CA ILE A 107 38.83 -25.89 -50.29
C ILE A 107 40.30 -26.10 -50.71
N GLU A 108 41.25 -25.82 -49.81
CA GLU A 108 42.69 -26.06 -50.06
C GLU A 108 43.00 -27.56 -50.25
N GLY A 109 42.34 -28.42 -49.48
CA GLY A 109 42.42 -29.87 -49.63
C GLY A 109 41.91 -30.36 -50.98
N GLU A 110 40.81 -29.81 -51.48
CA GLU A 110 40.26 -30.13 -52.80
C GLU A 110 41.25 -29.79 -53.93
N PHE A 111 41.91 -28.63 -53.84
CA PHE A 111 42.99 -28.27 -54.78
C PHE A 111 44.14 -29.28 -54.74
N SER A 112 44.53 -29.72 -53.54
CA SER A 112 45.64 -30.66 -53.33
C SER A 112 45.34 -32.08 -53.85
N ILE A 113 44.07 -32.51 -53.91
CA ILE A 113 43.67 -33.78 -54.55
C ILE A 113 43.92 -33.74 -56.06
N ASN A 114 43.70 -32.59 -56.68
CA ASN A 114 43.85 -32.41 -58.13
C ASN A 114 45.31 -32.27 -58.57
N GLU A 115 46.22 -31.93 -57.65
CA GLU A 115 47.67 -32.01 -57.86
C GLU A 115 48.20 -33.41 -57.50
N SER A 116 48.23 -34.32 -58.47
CA SER A 116 48.69 -35.70 -58.27
C SER A 116 50.06 -35.81 -57.57
N ASN A 117 50.16 -36.66 -56.54
CA ASN A 117 51.42 -37.24 -56.01
C ASN A 117 52.39 -36.33 -55.22
N LYS A 118 51.93 -35.43 -54.35
CA LYS A 118 52.80 -34.86 -53.30
C LYS A 118 52.89 -35.83 -52.11
N GLY A 119 53.87 -36.73 -52.13
CA GLY A 119 54.30 -37.47 -50.94
C GLY A 119 55.01 -36.55 -49.96
N GLY A 120 54.25 -35.83 -49.12
CA GLY A 120 54.77 -34.85 -48.14
C GLY A 120 53.63 -34.11 -47.42
N PRO A 121 53.94 -33.24 -46.44
CA PRO A 121 52.94 -32.44 -45.72
C PRO A 121 52.03 -31.64 -46.66
N GLY A 122 50.74 -31.52 -46.32
CA GLY A 122 49.75 -30.79 -47.14
C GLY A 122 48.97 -31.70 -48.08
N THR A 123 48.82 -32.98 -47.72
CA THR A 123 47.94 -33.90 -48.43
C THR A 123 46.47 -33.57 -48.14
N ALA A 124 45.56 -34.04 -48.99
CA ALA A 124 44.12 -33.93 -48.75
C ALA A 124 43.69 -34.46 -47.38
N THR A 125 44.32 -35.53 -46.90
CA THR A 125 44.06 -36.11 -45.58
C THR A 125 44.47 -35.16 -44.45
N ASP A 126 45.60 -34.46 -44.58
CA ASP A 126 46.05 -33.49 -43.56
C ASP A 126 45.06 -32.32 -43.44
N TRP A 127 44.54 -31.83 -44.57
CA TRP A 127 43.54 -30.77 -44.62
C TRP A 127 42.20 -31.20 -44.01
N LEU A 128 41.74 -32.41 -44.32
CA LEU A 128 40.51 -32.97 -43.74
C LEU A 128 40.62 -33.16 -42.22
N ASN A 129 41.77 -33.66 -41.74
CA ASN A 129 42.03 -33.82 -40.32
C ASN A 129 42.05 -32.45 -39.60
N SER A 130 42.68 -31.45 -40.22
CA SER A 130 42.75 -30.09 -39.68
C SER A 130 41.38 -29.41 -39.64
N ALA A 131 40.58 -29.54 -40.71
CA ALA A 131 39.22 -29.03 -40.75
C ALA A 131 38.33 -29.71 -39.70
N SER A 132 38.49 -31.03 -39.50
CA SER A 132 37.78 -31.77 -38.46
C SER A 132 38.16 -31.29 -37.06
N ALA A 133 39.43 -30.94 -36.82
CA ALA A 133 39.88 -30.36 -35.56
C ALA A 133 39.21 -29.01 -35.27
N ASP A 134 39.14 -28.10 -36.26
CA ASP A 134 38.48 -26.80 -36.10
C ASP A 134 36.97 -26.96 -35.84
N ILE A 135 36.31 -27.91 -36.51
CA ILE A 135 34.89 -28.22 -36.26
C ILE A 135 34.68 -28.66 -34.80
N ASN A 136 35.59 -29.48 -34.24
CA ASN A 136 35.51 -29.88 -32.84
C ASN A 136 35.68 -28.68 -31.88
N VAL A 137 36.57 -27.73 -32.21
CA VAL A 137 36.72 -26.49 -31.44
C VAL A 137 35.45 -25.63 -31.55
N ALA A 138 34.86 -25.50 -32.73
CA ALA A 138 33.60 -24.79 -32.96
C ALA A 138 32.45 -25.39 -32.12
N GLN A 139 32.36 -26.71 -32.04
CA GLN A 139 31.39 -27.40 -31.16
C GLN A 139 31.61 -27.07 -29.68
N GLY A 140 32.87 -26.89 -29.26
CA GLY A 140 33.21 -26.42 -27.91
C GLY A 140 32.60 -25.04 -27.62
N TYR A 141 32.82 -24.07 -28.51
CA TYR A 141 32.24 -22.72 -28.39
C TYR A 141 30.70 -22.75 -28.37
N LEU A 142 30.07 -23.59 -29.20
CA LEU A 142 28.62 -23.79 -29.16
C LEU A 142 28.14 -24.33 -27.80
N GLY A 143 28.90 -25.25 -27.20
CA GLY A 143 28.62 -25.77 -25.86
C GLY A 143 28.64 -24.67 -24.80
N VAL A 144 29.64 -23.79 -24.84
CA VAL A 144 29.74 -22.64 -23.91
C VAL A 144 28.59 -21.65 -24.14
N ALA A 145 28.28 -21.31 -25.39
CA ALA A 145 27.17 -20.43 -25.73
C ALA A 145 25.83 -20.96 -25.20
N ARG A 146 25.59 -22.28 -25.30
CA ARG A 146 24.41 -22.94 -24.71
C ARG A 146 24.35 -22.77 -23.19
N GLY A 147 25.48 -22.90 -22.50
CA GLY A 147 25.56 -22.65 -21.07
C GLY A 147 25.14 -21.22 -20.69
N TYR A 148 25.54 -20.21 -21.46
CA TYR A 148 25.08 -18.84 -21.24
C TYR A 148 23.56 -18.66 -21.47
N PHE A 149 22.98 -19.33 -22.48
CA PHE A 149 21.52 -19.31 -22.68
C PHE A 149 20.77 -19.97 -21.52
N GLU A 150 21.27 -21.09 -21.01
CA GLU A 150 20.68 -21.78 -19.85
C GLU A 150 20.72 -20.89 -18.59
N GLN A 151 21.84 -20.21 -18.36
CA GLN A 151 21.95 -19.28 -17.24
C GLN A 151 21.02 -18.07 -17.41
N ALA A 152 20.95 -17.48 -18.61
CA ALA A 152 20.04 -16.38 -18.89
C ALA A 152 18.55 -16.75 -18.63
N GLN A 153 18.16 -17.99 -18.94
CA GLN A 153 16.82 -18.49 -18.65
C GLN A 153 16.53 -18.59 -17.14
N GLN A 154 17.54 -18.93 -16.33
CA GLN A 154 17.41 -18.96 -14.87
C GLN A 154 17.25 -17.55 -14.30
N ASP A 155 18.04 -16.59 -14.80
CA ASP A 155 17.94 -15.18 -14.40
C ASP A 155 16.57 -14.59 -14.79
N GLU A 156 16.05 -14.93 -15.97
CA GLU A 156 14.68 -14.53 -16.37
C GLU A 156 13.60 -15.14 -15.47
N THR A 157 13.78 -16.39 -15.04
CA THR A 157 12.87 -17.03 -14.09
C THR A 157 12.87 -16.29 -12.74
N LEU A 158 14.05 -15.87 -12.27
CA LEU A 158 14.17 -15.09 -11.05
C LEU A 158 13.52 -13.70 -11.19
N SER A 159 13.70 -13.03 -12.33
CA SER A 159 13.01 -11.77 -12.65
C SER A 159 11.49 -11.91 -12.56
N ASN A 160 10.93 -12.97 -13.14
CA ASN A 160 9.50 -13.26 -13.07
C ASN A 160 9.01 -13.47 -11.63
N ASN A 161 9.81 -14.13 -10.78
CA ASN A 161 9.46 -14.32 -9.36
C ASN A 161 9.36 -12.97 -8.62
N TYR A 162 10.29 -12.04 -8.87
CA TYR A 162 10.21 -10.68 -8.32
C TYR A 162 8.97 -9.93 -8.83
N GLY A 163 8.63 -10.06 -10.12
CA GLY A 163 7.39 -9.49 -10.66
C GLY A 163 6.13 -10.02 -9.96
N GLN A 164 6.10 -11.32 -9.64
CA GLN A 164 5.00 -11.92 -8.86
C GLN A 164 4.97 -11.46 -7.40
N MET A 165 6.13 -11.22 -6.78
CA MET A 165 6.20 -10.62 -5.44
C MET A 165 5.63 -9.20 -5.44
N ALA A 166 6.09 -8.35 -6.37
CA ALA A 166 5.57 -7.00 -6.54
C ALA A 166 4.04 -6.99 -6.75
N ALA A 167 3.51 -7.89 -7.58
CA ALA A 167 2.08 -8.02 -7.81
C ALA A 167 1.29 -8.37 -6.53
N ARG A 168 1.85 -9.25 -5.68
CA ARG A 168 1.24 -9.58 -4.37
C ARG A 168 1.25 -8.38 -3.43
N GLU A 169 2.35 -7.65 -3.36
CA GLU A 169 2.46 -6.46 -2.52
C GLU A 169 1.46 -5.36 -2.95
N LEU A 170 1.27 -5.15 -4.25
CA LEU A 170 0.24 -4.24 -4.76
C LEU A 170 -1.19 -4.71 -4.45
N SER A 171 -1.44 -6.02 -4.49
CA SER A 171 -2.74 -6.58 -4.08
C SER A 171 -3.02 -6.31 -2.59
N ASN A 172 -2.01 -6.50 -1.73
CA ASN A 172 -2.10 -6.20 -0.29
C ASN A 172 -2.32 -4.70 -0.04
N ALA A 173 -1.60 -3.83 -0.76
CA ALA A 173 -1.79 -2.37 -0.70
C ALA A 173 -3.24 -1.98 -1.03
N ASN A 174 -3.85 -2.61 -2.04
CA ASN A 174 -5.25 -2.38 -2.41
C ASN A 174 -6.23 -2.82 -1.31
N GLN A 175 -5.94 -3.88 -0.57
CA GLN A 175 -6.77 -4.27 0.58
C GLN A 175 -6.72 -3.21 1.68
N LEU A 176 -5.53 -2.68 1.99
CA LEU A 176 -5.34 -1.59 2.96
C LEU A 176 -6.05 -0.30 2.51
N LEU A 177 -6.02 0.03 1.23
CA LEU A 177 -6.77 1.16 0.67
C LEU A 177 -8.27 1.04 0.97
N ASN A 178 -8.87 -0.13 0.72
CA ASN A 178 -10.28 -0.36 0.99
C ASN A 178 -10.63 -0.23 2.48
N GLN A 179 -9.75 -0.68 3.37
CA GLN A 179 -9.91 -0.49 4.82
C GLN A 179 -9.85 0.99 5.20
N SER A 180 -8.88 1.74 4.66
CA SER A 180 -8.74 3.18 4.89
C SER A 180 -9.97 3.95 4.41
N ILE A 181 -10.54 3.62 3.25
CA ILE A 181 -11.80 4.20 2.77
C ILE A 181 -12.96 3.92 3.75
N GLY A 182 -13.03 2.71 4.30
CA GLY A 182 -14.00 2.36 5.34
C GLY A 182 -13.87 3.25 6.59
N ASN A 183 -12.64 3.42 7.08
CA ASN A 183 -12.34 4.29 8.23
C ASN A 183 -12.72 5.75 7.95
N LEU A 184 -12.39 6.28 6.76
CA LEU A 184 -12.75 7.65 6.36
C LEU A 184 -14.26 7.87 6.30
N ARG A 185 -15.04 6.88 5.86
CA ARG A 185 -16.51 6.95 5.90
C ARG A 185 -17.03 7.02 7.34
N GLN A 186 -16.47 6.22 8.25
CA GLN A 186 -16.84 6.27 9.68
C GLN A 186 -16.53 7.64 10.28
N ILE A 187 -15.37 8.22 9.96
CA ILE A 187 -14.98 9.57 10.40
C ILE A 187 -16.00 10.59 9.90
N ALA A 188 -16.35 10.56 8.60
CA ALA A 188 -17.32 11.48 8.02
C ALA A 188 -18.68 11.40 8.74
N THR A 189 -19.17 10.19 9.02
CA THR A 189 -20.41 9.99 9.80
C THR A 189 -20.26 10.52 11.22
N GLY A 190 -19.16 10.22 11.91
CA GLY A 190 -18.91 10.69 13.27
C GLY A 190 -18.86 12.22 13.38
N LEU A 191 -18.17 12.88 12.44
CA LEU A 191 -18.07 14.33 12.38
C LEU A 191 -19.40 15.01 12.03
N GLN A 192 -20.21 14.42 11.16
CA GLN A 192 -21.54 14.94 10.83
C GLN A 192 -22.46 14.96 12.07
N VAL A 193 -22.43 13.90 12.89
CA VAL A 193 -23.18 13.87 14.14
C VAL A 193 -22.60 14.86 15.15
N ALA A 194 -21.26 14.93 15.24
CA ALA A 194 -20.59 15.87 16.13
C ALA A 194 -20.98 17.31 15.80
N GLY A 195 -21.00 17.74 14.54
CA GLY A 195 -21.29 19.13 14.11
C GLY A 195 -22.61 19.73 14.63
N SER A 196 -23.59 18.91 15.01
CA SER A 196 -24.88 19.38 15.55
C SER A 196 -24.82 19.82 17.03
N TRP A 197 -23.66 19.67 17.69
CA TRP A 197 -23.48 19.89 19.13
C TRP A 197 -23.59 21.34 19.57
N ARG A 198 -23.01 22.27 18.79
CA ARG A 198 -22.91 23.69 19.18
C ARG A 198 -24.31 24.29 19.38
N ILE A 199 -25.25 23.89 18.53
CA ILE A 199 -26.65 24.31 18.60
C ILE A 199 -27.33 23.77 19.87
N LEU A 200 -27.04 22.52 20.25
CA LEU A 200 -27.60 21.90 21.47
C LEU A 200 -27.02 22.53 22.74
N GLN A 201 -25.71 22.82 22.77
CA GLN A 201 -25.09 23.51 23.89
C GLN A 201 -25.62 24.93 24.03
N GLU A 202 -25.63 25.73 22.96
CA GLU A 202 -26.16 27.10 22.97
C GLU A 202 -27.64 27.13 23.40
N LYS A 203 -28.42 26.10 23.04
CA LYS A 203 -29.80 25.95 23.52
C LYS A 203 -29.84 25.63 25.02
N ALA A 204 -29.10 24.63 25.48
CA ALA A 204 -29.07 24.23 26.88
C ALA A 204 -28.59 25.35 27.81
N GLU A 205 -27.55 26.09 27.41
CA GLU A 205 -27.03 27.25 28.14
C GLU A 205 -28.08 28.37 28.23
N ARG A 206 -28.76 28.68 27.12
CA ARG A 206 -29.86 29.67 27.13
C ARG A 206 -31.01 29.23 28.02
N ASP A 207 -31.39 27.96 27.99
CA ASP A 207 -32.50 27.47 28.80
C ASP A 207 -32.14 27.41 30.30
N MET A 208 -30.89 27.09 30.67
CA MET A 208 -30.41 27.24 32.05
C MET A 208 -30.42 28.69 32.52
N ALA A 209 -29.90 29.62 31.69
CA ALA A 209 -29.86 31.04 32.04
C ALA A 209 -31.27 31.61 32.32
N LYS A 210 -32.28 31.18 31.55
CA LYS A 210 -33.68 31.55 31.80
C LYS A 210 -34.18 31.01 33.15
N VAL A 211 -33.83 29.76 33.48
CA VAL A 211 -34.24 29.15 34.76
C VAL A 211 -33.58 29.88 35.94
N GLU A 212 -32.30 30.24 35.81
CA GLU A 212 -31.57 31.01 36.83
C GLU A 212 -32.16 32.42 37.02
N ASP A 213 -32.54 33.10 35.94
CA ASP A 213 -33.23 34.40 36.00
C ASP A 213 -34.62 34.27 36.66
N GLU A 214 -35.44 33.30 36.24
CA GLU A 214 -36.76 33.05 36.83
C GLU A 214 -36.65 32.74 38.34
N LEU A 215 -35.67 31.91 38.75
CA LEU A 215 -35.40 31.62 40.17
C LEU A 215 -34.97 32.88 40.95
N SER A 216 -34.10 33.70 40.36
CA SER A 216 -33.63 34.94 40.97
C SER A 216 -34.75 35.94 41.19
N ARG A 217 -35.68 36.05 40.23
CA ARG A 217 -36.88 36.90 40.36
C ARG A 217 -37.82 36.43 41.47
N ILE A 218 -38.06 35.12 41.59
CA ILE A 218 -38.89 34.56 42.67
C ILE A 218 -38.23 34.78 44.04
N ALA A 219 -36.93 34.55 44.14
CA ALA A 219 -36.18 34.77 45.37
C ALA A 219 -36.28 36.24 45.82
N THR A 220 -36.08 37.17 44.89
CA THR A 220 -36.17 38.62 45.15
C THR A 220 -37.59 39.04 45.57
N SER A 221 -38.62 38.54 44.88
CA SER A 221 -40.03 38.81 45.20
C SER A 221 -40.39 38.38 46.63
N ARG A 222 -39.91 37.21 47.09
CA ARG A 222 -40.15 36.73 48.45
C ARG A 222 -39.44 37.56 49.51
N THR A 223 -38.25 38.07 49.22
CA THR A 223 -37.54 38.99 50.11
C THR A 223 -38.37 40.26 50.33
N TYR A 224 -39.01 40.80 49.29
CA TYR A 224 -39.90 41.95 49.43
C TYR A 224 -41.20 41.63 50.19
N GLU A 225 -41.77 40.42 50.07
CA GLU A 225 -42.96 40.03 50.85
C GLU A 225 -42.68 39.87 52.36
N ILE A 226 -41.47 39.47 52.74
CA ILE A 226 -41.08 39.30 54.16
C ILE A 226 -40.71 40.64 54.81
N TYR A 227 -40.22 41.61 54.03
CA TYR A 227 -39.78 42.93 54.54
C TYR A 227 -40.72 44.10 54.21
N ALA A 228 -41.81 43.89 53.46
CA ALA A 228 -42.80 44.95 53.20
C ALA A 228 -43.76 45.12 54.39
N ARG A 229 -43.30 45.80 55.45
CA ARG A 229 -44.02 46.75 56.32
C ARG A 229 -43.27 46.92 57.64
N THR A 230 -42.47 47.98 57.71
CA THR A 230 -42.31 48.81 58.91
C THR A 230 -42.39 50.25 58.47
#